data_AF-A0A7C3FMR4-F1
#
_entry.id   AF-A0A7C3FMR4-F1
#
_cell.length_a   1.000
_cell.length_b   1.000
_cell.length_c   1.000
_cell.angle_alpha   90.00
_cell.angle_beta   90.00
_cell.angle_gamma   90.00
#
_symmetry.space_group_name_H-M   'P 1'
#
loop_
_entity.id
_entity.type
_entity.pdbx_description
1 polymer ?
#
loop_
_entity_poly.entity_id
_entity_poly.type
_entity_poly.pdbx_seq_one_letter_code
_entity_poly.pdbx_strand_id
1 'polypeptide(L)' 'MDMLNVGGGELLLVLLIGLLFFGPEELLKIAQTVGGYLRQSKTLWHELLQTLETDDEKPWGGTDAGSPNDAA' A
#
# COMPACT_ATOMS: atom_id res chain seq x y z
N MET A 1 14.45 -24.05 -18.50
CA MET A 1 15.57 -23.08 -18.36
C MET A 1 15.50 -22.55 -16.95
N ASP A 2 16.38 -23.01 -16.07
CA ASP A 2 16.49 -22.50 -14.71
C ASP A 2 17.14 -21.11 -14.75
N MET A 3 16.32 -20.06 -14.93
CA MET A 3 16.81 -18.71 -15.22
C MET A 3 17.50 -18.04 -14.02
N LEU A 4 17.34 -18.60 -12.82
CA LEU A 4 17.93 -18.09 -11.57
C LEU A 4 18.49 -19.25 -10.75
N ASN A 5 19.44 -20.00 -11.31
CA ASN A 5 20.27 -20.94 -10.56
C ASN A 5 21.24 -20.20 -9.61
N VAL A 6 20.74 -19.18 -8.91
CA VAL A 6 21.50 -18.35 -7.98
C VAL A 6 21.26 -18.91 -6.58
N GLY A 7 22.29 -19.52 -6.02
CA GLY A 7 22.26 -19.99 -4.63
C GLY A 7 22.34 -18.82 -3.65
N GLY A 8 22.03 -19.08 -2.37
CA GLY A 8 22.14 -18.05 -1.31
C GLY A 8 23.53 -17.42 -1.20
N GLY A 9 24.60 -18.19 -1.51
CA GLY A 9 25.97 -17.69 -1.54
C GLY A 9 26.25 -16.75 -2.72
N GLU A 10 25.75 -17.05 -3.91
CA GLU A 10 25.92 -16.20 -5.09
C GLU A 10 25.13 -14.88 -4.94
N LEU A 11 23.94 -14.93 -4.35
CA LEU A 11 23.17 -13.72 -4.04
C LEU A 11 23.93 -12.81 -3.06
N LEU A 12 24.54 -13.38 -2.01
CA LEU A 12 25.39 -12.63 -1.08
C LEU A 12 26.59 -12.00 -1.77
N LEU A 13 27.22 -12.72 -2.71
CA LEU A 13 28.37 -12.21 -3.46
C LEU A 13 27.99 -11.04 -4.37
N VAL A 14 26.86 -11.14 -5.09
CA VAL A 14 26.33 -10.04 -5.91
C VAL A 14 25.96 -8.84 -5.03
N LEU A 15 25.33 -9.08 -3.88
CA LEU A 15 25.02 -8.04 -2.91
C LEU A 15 26.31 -7.35 -2.42
N LEU A 16 27.34 -8.12 -2.08
CA LEU A 16 28.62 -7.59 -1.61
C LEU A 16 29.33 -6.75 -2.67
N ILE A 17 29.33 -7.21 -3.93
CA ILE A 17 29.88 -6.44 -5.05
C ILE A 17 29.08 -5.15 -5.25
N GLY A 18 27.75 -5.22 -5.27
CA GLY A 18 26.90 -4.03 -5.37
C GLY A 18 27.14 -3.05 -4.22
N LEU A 19 27.29 -3.56 -3.01
CA LEU A 19 27.60 -2.76 -1.83
C LEU A 19 28.99 -2.11 -1.90
N LEU A 20 29.98 -2.76 -2.51
CA LEU A 20 31.31 -2.19 -2.69
C LEU A 20 31.31 -1.09 -3.76
N PHE A 21 30.53 -1.26 -4.84
CA PHE A 21 30.43 -0.29 -5.93
C PHE A 21 29.63 0.95 -5.56
N PHE A 22 28.45 0.77 -4.96
CA PHE A 22 27.56 1.88 -4.58
C PHE A 22 27.79 2.37 -3.16
N GLY A 23 28.37 1.54 -2.28
CA GLY A 23 28.50 1.83 -0.86
C GLY A 23 27.22 1.51 -0.06
N PRO A 24 27.35 1.17 1.23
CA PRO A 24 26.19 0.98 2.13
C PRO A 24 25.39 2.26 2.32
N GLU A 25 26.05 3.42 2.26
CA GLU A 25 25.43 4.70 2.55
C GLU A 25 24.38 5.09 1.50
N GLU A 26 24.67 4.87 0.22
CA GLU A 26 23.74 5.16 -0.88
C GLU A 26 22.52 4.22 -0.87
N LEU A 27 22.74 2.92 -0.61
CA LEU A 27 21.65 1.96 -0.44
C LEU A 27 20.70 2.35 0.70
N LEU A 28 21.25 2.82 1.83
CA LEU A 28 20.45 3.31 2.95
C LEU A 28 19.70 4.61 2.61
N LYS A 29 20.34 5.57 1.90
CA LYS A 29 19.67 6.79 1.44
C LYS A 29 18.48 6.47 0.53
N ILE A 30 18.67 5.56 -0.42
CA ILE A 30 17.62 5.09 -1.32
C ILE A 30 16.54 4.36 -0.54
N ALA A 31 16.89 3.47 0.38
CA ALA A 31 15.93 2.74 1.20
C ALA A 31 15.09 3.68 2.09
N GLN A 32 15.68 4.72 2.67
CA GLN A 32 14.95 5.73 3.43
C GLN A 32 13.97 6.51 2.55
N THR A 33 14.41 6.87 1.35
CA THR A 33 13.57 7.56 0.36
C THR A 33 12.41 6.68 -0.07
N VAL A 34 12.69 5.45 -0.54
CA VAL A 34 11.70 4.46 -0.97
C VAL A 34 10.77 4.07 0.18
N GLY A 35 11.28 3.89 1.38
CA GLY A 35 10.46 3.57 2.57
C GLY A 35 9.50 4.69 2.93
N GLY A 36 9.93 5.95 2.79
CA GLY A 36 9.05 7.12 2.93
C GLY A 36 7.93 7.14 1.90
N TYR A 37 8.22 6.83 0.63
CA TYR A 37 7.22 6.69 -0.42
C TYR A 37 6.28 5.51 -0.18
N LEU A 38 6.82 4.35 0.22
CA LEU A 38 6.03 3.14 0.47
C LEU A 38 5.01 3.35 1.59
N ARG A 39 5.39 4.13 2.62
CA ARG A 39 4.49 4.53 3.70
C ARG A 39 3.33 5.39 3.20
N GLN A 40 3.60 6.36 2.32
CA GLN A 40 2.57 7.21 1.73
C GLN A 40 1.66 6.41 0.80
N SER A 41 2.20 5.54 -0.05
CA SER A 41 1.42 4.66 -0.91
C SER A 41 0.49 3.75 -0.11
N LYS A 42 0.94 3.24 1.04
CA LYS A 42 0.09 2.43 1.93
C LYS A 42 -1.11 3.21 2.45
N THR A 43 -0.94 4.47 2.83
CA THR A 43 -2.04 5.34 3.28
C THR A 43 -3.04 5.59 2.16
N LEU A 44 -2.56 5.94 0.97
CA LEU A 44 -3.41 6.14 -0.20
C LEU A 44 -4.17 4.86 -0.57
N TRP A 45 -3.52 3.70 -0.49
CA TRP A 45 -4.19 2.42 -0.80
C TRP A 45 -5.28 2.11 0.23
N HIS A 46 -5.08 2.47 1.49
CA HIS A 46 -6.09 2.29 2.54
C HIS A 46 -7.30 3.19 2.32
N GLU A 47 -7.09 4.45 1.94
CA GLU A 47 -8.17 5.40 1.62
C GLU A 47 -8.95 4.97 0.37
N LEU A 48 -8.28 4.46 -0.65
CA LEU A 48 -8.93 3.91 -1.84
C LEU A 48 -9.79 2.68 -1.50
N LEU A 49 -9.28 1.77 -0.67
CA LEU A 49 -10.04 0.60 -0.23
C LEU A 49 -11.26 1.00 0.62
N GLN A 50 -11.12 1.97 1.53
CA GLN A 50 -12.26 2.49 2.31
C GLN A 50 -13.33 3.15 1.43
N THR A 51 -12.92 3.87 0.39
CA THR A 51 -13.86 4.53 -0.53
C THR A 51 -14.67 3.48 -1.31
N LEU A 52 -14.01 2.39 -1.75
CA LEU A 52 -14.69 1.29 -2.44
C LEU A 52 -15.65 0.52 -1.51
N GLU A 53 -15.29 0.34 -0.24
CA GLU A 53 -16.13 -0.35 0.75
C GLU A 53 -17.33 0.50 1.20
N THR A 54 -17.22 1.83 1.17
CA THR A 54 -18.31 2.75 1.55
C THR A 54 -19.36 2.90 0.44
N ASP A 55 -19.00 2.68 -0.83
CA ASP A 55 -19.93 2.81 -1.97
C ASP A 55 -20.94 1.65 -2.07
N ASP A 56 -20.68 0.53 -1.38
CA ASP A 56 -21.60 -0.63 -1.30
C ASP A 56 -22.62 -0.53 -0.15
N GLU A 57 -22.42 0.37 0.83
CA GLU A 57 -23.35 0.56 1.96
C GLU A 57 -24.33 1.71 1.68
N LYS A 58 -25.23 1.51 0.71
CA LYS A 58 -26.47 2.29 0.64
C LYS A 58 -27.48 1.65 1.60
N PRO A 59 -27.81 2.24 2.77
CA PRO A 59 -28.95 1.77 3.55
C PRO A 59 -30.21 1.92 2.68
N TRP A 60 -30.82 0.77 2.39
CA TRP A 60 -32.12 0.70 1.74
C TRP A 60 -33.17 1.46 2.57
N GLY A 61 -33.61 2.61 2.04
CA GLY A 61 -34.98 3.11 2.11
C GLY A 61 -35.59 3.33 3.49
N GLY A 62 -35.12 4.34 4.23
CA GLY A 62 -35.98 5.06 5.17
C GLY A 62 -36.76 6.14 4.41
N THR A 63 -38.01 5.87 4.05
CA THR A 63 -38.99 6.92 3.75
C THR A 63 -39.80 7.17 5.00
N ASP A 64 -39.43 8.23 5.68
CA ASP A 64 -40.21 9.01 6.62
C ASP A 64 -41.43 9.59 5.87
N ALA A 65 -42.48 8.78 5.75
CA ALA A 65 -43.78 9.21 5.27
C ALA A 65 -44.82 8.98 6.37
N GLY A 66 -45.15 10.05 7.10
CA GLY A 66 -46.33 10.12 7.97
C GLY A 66 -46.04 10.51 9.41
N SER A 67 -45.67 11.78 9.63
CA SER A 67 -45.85 12.43 10.93
C SER A 67 -47.37 12.48 11.23
N PRO A 68 -47.86 12.11 12.43
CA PRO A 68 -49.28 12.18 12.76
C PRO A 68 -49.74 13.55 13.30
N ASN A 69 -49.15 14.67 12.88
CA ASN A 69 -49.42 16.00 13.49
C ASN A 69 -49.96 17.07 12.53
N ASP A 70 -50.39 16.68 11.34
CA ASP A 70 -50.93 17.52 10.28
C ASP A 70 -52.47 17.45 10.16
N ALA A 71 -53.14 16.77 11.10
CA ALA A 71 -54.61 16.65 11.17
C ALA A 71 -55.23 17.41 12.36
N ALA A 72 -54.67 18.55 12.73
CA ALA A 72 -55.25 19.49 13.71
C ALA A 72 -56.21 20.49 13.03
#